data_AF-A0A653Y0D0-F1
#
_entry.id   AF-A0A653Y0D0-F1
#
_cell.length_a   1.000
_cell.length_b   1.000
_cell.length_c   1.000
_cell.angle_alpha   90.00
_cell.angle_beta   90.00
_cell.angle_gamma   90.00
#
_symmetry.space_group_name_H-M   'P 1'
#
loop_
_entity.id
_entity.type
_entity.pdbx_description
1 polymer ?
#
loop_
_entity_poly.entity_id
_entity_poly.type
_entity_poly.pdbx_seq_one_letter_code
_entity_poly.pdbx_strand_id
1 'polypeptide(L)'
;MTVMPEVELGFPRTYVEFANPADPTEVFRCDLTWLTSRWTCIFGAGCPGIYESSPEAGCCALGAHFADDDDAQRVGAIVDKLTPAHWERHDEGRRRGWTEKDDEGELKTRAFEGACIFHNSRGFEGGYGCALHGYALEQGLKPHTTKPDVCWQLPLRRQFRDVDRGDGTTYTETQIGEYTRAGWGPGGADLDWYCSSNTEAHVGLEPVYVTNQDELTELMGEAGYAELARYCREHEAGGTNTPHPADPHR
;
A
#
# COMPACT_ATOMS: atom_id res chain seq x y z
N MET A 1 -16.72 17.05 18.34
CA MET A 1 -16.95 15.85 17.53
C MET A 1 -15.86 14.90 17.93
N THR A 2 -16.21 13.80 18.60
CA THR A 2 -15.25 12.78 19.03
C THR A 2 -14.70 12.15 17.76
N VAL A 3 -13.44 12.41 17.43
CA VAL A 3 -12.74 11.68 16.38
C VAL A 3 -12.80 10.21 16.81
N MET A 4 -13.42 9.35 16.01
CA MET A 4 -13.42 7.93 16.31
C MET A 4 -11.97 7.46 16.14
N PRO A 5 -11.32 7.00 17.22
CA PRO A 5 -9.95 6.49 17.12
C PRO A 5 -9.94 5.22 16.26
N GLU A 6 -8.75 4.84 15.78
CA GLU A 6 -8.51 3.62 15.02
C GLU A 6 -9.42 2.45 15.42
N VAL A 7 -10.11 1.88 14.43
CA VAL A 7 -11.08 0.83 14.69
C VAL A 7 -10.41 -0.41 15.23
N GLU A 8 -11.04 -1.03 16.22
CA GLU A 8 -10.54 -2.27 16.81
C GLU A 8 -10.52 -3.38 15.75
N LEU A 9 -9.37 -4.01 15.56
CA LEU A 9 -9.21 -5.12 14.62
C LEU A 9 -10.02 -6.35 15.07
N GLY A 10 -10.33 -7.25 14.13
CA GLY A 10 -11.09 -8.48 14.43
C GLY A 10 -12.60 -8.36 14.19
N PHE A 11 -13.06 -7.24 13.62
CA PHE A 11 -14.42 -7.13 13.12
C PHE A 11 -14.73 -8.13 11.99
N PRO A 12 -16.00 -8.50 11.80
CA PRO A 12 -16.40 -9.41 10.72
C PRO A 12 -16.06 -8.87 9.34
N ARG A 13 -15.55 -9.73 8.46
CA ARG A 13 -15.21 -9.40 7.06
C ARG A 13 -15.93 -10.33 6.10
N THR A 14 -16.23 -9.84 4.91
CA THR A 14 -16.72 -10.65 3.80
C THR A 14 -15.60 -10.87 2.79
N TYR A 15 -15.38 -12.12 2.40
CA TYR A 15 -14.41 -12.50 1.39
C TYR A 15 -15.10 -13.12 0.19
N VAL A 16 -14.53 -12.91 -0.99
CA VAL A 16 -14.84 -13.69 -2.20
C VAL A 16 -13.62 -14.54 -2.56
N GLU A 17 -13.87 -15.78 -2.98
CA GLU A 17 -12.85 -16.68 -3.51
C GLU A 17 -13.19 -17.05 -4.94
N PHE A 18 -12.21 -16.97 -5.84
CA PHE A 18 -12.36 -17.36 -7.23
C PHE A 18 -11.01 -17.75 -7.85
N ALA A 19 -11.03 -18.65 -8.83
CA ALA A 19 -9.81 -19.07 -9.53
C ALA A 19 -9.20 -17.90 -10.32
N ASN A 20 -7.88 -17.79 -10.36
CA ASN A 20 -7.22 -16.82 -11.23
C ASN A 20 -7.54 -17.19 -12.71
N PRO A 21 -8.16 -16.29 -13.50
CA PRO A 21 -8.46 -16.56 -14.90
C PRO A 21 -7.23 -16.84 -15.78
N ALA A 22 -6.05 -16.38 -15.36
CA ALA A 22 -4.79 -16.57 -16.07
C ALA A 22 -3.97 -17.76 -15.57
N ASP A 23 -4.26 -18.27 -14.36
CA ASP A 23 -3.54 -19.38 -13.75
C ASP A 23 -4.49 -20.29 -12.92
N PRO A 24 -4.84 -21.49 -13.42
CA PRO A 24 -5.74 -22.40 -12.70
C PRO A 24 -5.12 -23.00 -11.43
N THR A 25 -3.82 -22.81 -11.18
CA THR A 25 -3.12 -23.25 -9.96
C THR A 25 -3.17 -22.21 -8.84
N GLU A 26 -3.73 -21.04 -9.12
CA GLU A 26 -3.91 -19.95 -8.16
C GLU A 26 -5.41 -19.66 -7.92
N VAL A 27 -5.75 -19.35 -6.67
CA VAL A 27 -7.07 -18.86 -6.27
C VAL A 27 -6.90 -17.54 -5.56
N PHE A 28 -7.65 -16.53 -5.99
CA PHE A 28 -7.72 -15.26 -5.27
C PHE A 28 -8.71 -15.36 -4.12
N ARG A 29 -8.31 -14.85 -2.96
CA ARG A 29 -9.18 -14.61 -1.80
C ARG A 29 -9.20 -13.12 -1.48
N CYS A 30 -10.26 -12.42 -1.84
CA CYS A 30 -10.31 -10.96 -1.78
C CYS A 30 -11.26 -10.46 -0.69
N ASP A 31 -10.79 -9.54 0.15
CA ASP A 31 -11.55 -8.91 1.24
C ASP A 31 -12.49 -7.83 0.68
N LEU A 32 -13.77 -8.17 0.52
CA LEU A 32 -14.79 -7.25 0.00
C LEU A 32 -15.14 -6.14 1.00
N THR A 33 -15.01 -6.40 2.31
CA THR A 33 -15.22 -5.37 3.34
C THR A 33 -14.20 -4.23 3.19
N TRP A 34 -12.94 -4.58 2.95
CA TRP A 34 -11.88 -3.60 2.69
C TRP A 34 -12.00 -2.96 1.30
N LEU A 35 -12.13 -3.78 0.25
CA LEU A 35 -12.06 -3.30 -1.13
C LEU A 35 -13.26 -2.42 -1.52
N THR A 36 -14.39 -2.54 -0.83
CA THR A 36 -15.56 -1.66 -1.02
C THR A 36 -15.63 -0.51 -0.01
N SER A 37 -14.63 -0.39 0.87
CA SER A 37 -14.53 0.69 1.85
C SER A 37 -14.27 2.05 1.20
N ARG A 38 -14.48 3.13 1.96
CA ARG A 38 -14.21 4.51 1.55
C ARG A 38 -12.83 5.00 1.95
N TRP A 39 -11.88 4.10 2.16
CA TRP A 39 -10.50 4.52 2.38
C TRP A 39 -9.96 5.31 1.18
N THR A 40 -9.22 6.38 1.46
CA THR A 40 -8.39 7.09 0.48
C THR A 40 -7.11 7.60 1.14
N CYS A 41 -6.03 7.69 0.39
CA CYS A 41 -4.78 8.24 0.91
C CYS A 41 -4.94 9.75 1.14
N ILE A 42 -4.75 10.18 2.39
CA ILE A 42 -4.81 11.59 2.79
C ILE A 42 -3.43 12.23 2.97
N PHE A 43 -2.36 11.63 2.42
CA PHE A 43 -1.02 12.22 2.44
C PHE A 43 -1.03 13.62 1.81
N GLY A 44 -0.44 14.60 2.50
CA GLY A 44 -0.50 16.00 2.09
C GLY A 44 -1.84 16.71 2.37
N ALA A 45 -2.90 15.96 2.68
CA ALA A 45 -4.25 16.46 2.94
C ALA A 45 -4.73 16.14 4.37
N GLY A 46 -3.82 16.21 5.37
CA GLY A 46 -4.16 16.00 6.78
C GLY A 46 -3.68 14.67 7.38
N CYS A 47 -2.96 13.83 6.62
CA CYS A 47 -2.26 12.67 7.18
C CYS A 47 -1.31 13.09 8.32
N PRO A 48 -1.46 12.54 9.54
CA PRO A 48 -0.60 12.88 10.68
C PRO A 48 0.72 12.11 10.69
N GLY A 49 0.96 11.19 9.75
CA GLY A 49 2.11 10.30 9.76
C GLY A 49 1.91 9.09 10.69
N ILE A 50 2.76 8.07 10.53
CA ILE A 50 2.71 6.87 11.40
C ILE A 50 3.37 7.08 12.77
N TYR A 51 4.16 8.15 12.90
CA TYR A 51 4.80 8.56 14.14
C TYR A 51 4.57 10.05 14.39
N GLU A 52 4.18 10.40 15.62
CA GLU A 52 4.02 11.79 16.06
C GLU A 52 5.33 12.58 15.92
N SER A 53 6.46 11.88 16.07
CA SER A 53 7.81 12.45 15.90
C SER A 53 8.16 12.81 14.45
N SER A 54 7.42 12.30 13.46
CA SER A 54 7.67 12.50 12.02
C SER A 54 6.37 12.75 11.24
N PRO A 55 5.63 13.82 11.57
CA PRO A 55 4.24 13.99 11.12
C PRO A 55 4.10 14.28 9.62
N GLU A 56 5.19 14.66 8.96
CA GLU A 56 5.24 14.92 7.52
C GLU A 56 5.64 13.67 6.71
N ALA A 57 6.10 12.61 7.36
CA ALA A 57 6.62 11.44 6.65
C ALA A 57 5.53 10.50 6.13
N GLY A 58 4.28 10.58 6.60
CA GLY A 58 3.24 9.60 6.24
C GLY A 58 3.65 8.18 6.66
N CYS A 59 3.38 7.18 5.82
CA CYS A 59 3.89 5.81 5.97
C CYS A 59 5.37 5.65 5.53
N CYS A 60 6.02 6.73 5.09
CA CYS A 60 7.37 6.70 4.54
C CYS A 60 8.46 6.74 5.64
N ALA A 61 8.07 6.88 6.92
CA ALA A 61 8.99 7.16 8.02
C ALA A 61 10.13 6.13 8.17
N LEU A 62 9.84 4.87 7.87
CA LEU A 62 10.75 3.73 8.07
C LEU A 62 11.54 3.35 6.81
N GLY A 63 11.39 4.05 5.69
CA GLY A 63 11.79 3.50 4.39
C GLY A 63 10.87 2.35 3.96
N ALA A 64 11.32 1.56 3.00
CA ALA A 64 10.54 0.48 2.41
C ALA A 64 11.46 -0.65 1.96
N HIS A 65 11.12 -1.87 2.36
CA HIS A 65 11.81 -3.09 1.94
C HIS A 65 11.54 -3.37 0.46
N PHE A 66 12.52 -3.97 -0.19
CA PHE A 66 12.32 -4.52 -1.53
C PHE A 66 11.73 -5.93 -1.42
N ALA A 67 10.86 -6.28 -2.36
CA ALA A 67 10.31 -7.64 -2.41
C ALA A 67 11.39 -8.67 -2.77
N ASP A 68 12.30 -8.29 -3.67
CA ASP A 68 13.42 -9.08 -4.15
C ASP A 68 14.50 -8.20 -4.82
N ASP A 69 15.53 -8.82 -5.38
CA ASP A 69 16.62 -8.14 -6.09
C ASP A 69 16.13 -7.44 -7.38
N ASP A 70 15.06 -7.92 -8.01
CA ASP A 70 14.52 -7.34 -9.24
C ASP A 70 13.75 -6.04 -8.93
N ASP A 71 13.01 -5.98 -7.82
CA ASP A 71 12.40 -4.76 -7.28
C ASP A 71 13.48 -3.71 -6.97
N ALA A 72 14.55 -4.10 -6.28
CA ALA A 72 15.67 -3.19 -5.97
C ALA A 72 16.34 -2.63 -7.24
N GLN A 73 16.57 -3.48 -8.26
CA GLN A 73 17.14 -3.07 -9.54
C GLN A 73 16.20 -2.15 -10.32
N ARG A 74 14.90 -2.46 -10.38
CA ARG A 74 13.88 -1.64 -11.04
C ARG A 74 13.83 -0.24 -10.43
N VAL A 75 13.80 -0.14 -9.10
CA VAL A 75 13.83 1.14 -8.39
C VAL A 75 15.15 1.86 -8.63
N GLY A 76 16.29 1.16 -8.58
CA GLY A 76 17.61 1.74 -8.87
C GLY A 76 17.69 2.41 -10.25
N ALA A 77 17.10 1.80 -11.28
CA ALA A 77 17.03 2.37 -12.62
C ALA A 77 16.19 3.67 -12.70
N ILE A 78 15.23 3.87 -11.78
CA ILE A 78 14.52 5.14 -11.63
C ILE A 78 15.38 6.15 -10.86
N VAL A 79 16.05 5.71 -9.78
CA VAL A 79 16.92 6.56 -8.96
C VAL A 79 18.04 7.18 -9.80
N ASP A 80 18.57 6.46 -10.79
CA ASP A 80 19.56 6.98 -11.75
C ASP A 80 19.06 8.10 -12.65
N LYS A 81 17.74 8.26 -12.77
CA LYS A 81 17.10 9.34 -13.55
C LYS A 81 16.69 10.53 -12.68
N LEU A 82 16.70 10.38 -11.37
CA LEU A 82 16.39 11.48 -10.45
C LEU A 82 17.50 12.53 -10.52
N THR A 83 17.10 13.80 -10.41
CA THR A 83 18.01 14.94 -10.38
C THR A 83 17.81 15.70 -9.07
N PRO A 84 18.69 16.66 -8.73
CA PRO A 84 18.47 17.55 -7.59
C PRO A 84 17.18 18.38 -7.67
N ALA A 85 16.54 18.49 -8.85
CA ALA A 85 15.22 19.11 -8.97
C ALA A 85 14.08 18.17 -8.54
N HIS A 86 14.26 16.86 -8.70
CA HIS A 86 13.24 15.86 -8.30
C HIS A 86 13.37 15.43 -6.84
N TRP A 87 14.60 15.41 -6.31
CA TRP A 87 14.92 14.74 -5.04
C TRP A 87 15.79 15.65 -4.16
N GLU A 88 15.22 16.13 -3.06
CA GLU A 88 15.85 17.08 -2.14
C GLU A 88 17.17 16.54 -1.57
N ARG A 89 17.18 15.25 -1.22
CA ARG A 89 18.32 14.56 -0.60
C ARG A 89 19.21 13.86 -1.64
N HIS A 90 19.16 14.29 -2.91
CA HIS A 90 19.88 13.68 -4.02
C HIS A 90 21.37 13.50 -3.73
N ASP A 91 22.07 14.56 -3.34
CA ASP A 91 23.52 14.47 -3.10
C ASP A 91 23.88 13.52 -1.97
N GLU A 92 23.04 13.46 -0.94
CA GLU A 92 23.23 12.54 0.19
C GLU A 92 23.02 11.09 -0.26
N GLY A 93 21.93 10.79 -0.95
CA GLY A 93 21.66 9.44 -1.44
C GLY A 93 22.62 8.97 -2.55
N ARG A 94 23.18 9.87 -3.37
CA ARG A 94 24.21 9.52 -4.36
C ARG A 94 25.58 9.29 -3.72
N ARG A 95 25.97 10.09 -2.71
CA ARG A 95 27.30 9.98 -2.07
C ARG A 95 27.36 8.90 -1.00
N ARG A 96 26.28 8.66 -0.26
CA ARG A 96 26.25 7.74 0.88
C ARG A 96 25.37 6.51 0.66
N GLY A 97 24.71 6.42 -0.48
CA GLY A 97 23.78 5.34 -0.82
C GLY A 97 22.33 5.70 -0.45
N TRP A 98 21.38 5.16 -1.19
CA TRP A 98 19.95 5.35 -0.98
C TRP A 98 19.27 4.10 -0.39
N THR A 99 20.03 3.03 -0.20
CA THR A 99 19.60 1.78 0.44
C THR A 99 20.39 1.53 1.71
N GLU A 100 19.80 0.72 2.59
CA GLU A 100 20.47 0.15 3.77
C GLU A 100 19.97 -1.27 4.01
N LYS A 101 20.59 -1.97 4.96
CA LYS A 101 20.09 -3.22 5.49
C LYS A 101 19.53 -3.00 6.89
N ASP A 102 18.42 -3.63 7.20
CA ASP A 102 17.90 -3.67 8.57
C ASP A 102 18.69 -4.64 9.46
N ASP A 103 18.21 -4.84 10.68
CA ASP A 103 18.81 -5.71 11.69
C ASP A 103 18.76 -7.21 11.30
N GLU A 104 17.83 -7.58 10.41
CA GLU A 104 17.72 -8.93 9.85
C GLU A 104 18.56 -9.13 8.58
N GLY A 105 19.14 -8.05 8.05
CA GLY A 105 20.00 -8.06 6.86
C GLY A 105 19.25 -7.89 5.54
N GLU A 106 17.94 -7.60 5.58
CA GLU A 106 17.08 -7.40 4.43
C GLU A 106 17.28 -6.00 3.83
N LEU A 107 17.27 -5.93 2.50
CA LEU A 107 17.53 -4.68 1.78
C LEU A 107 16.29 -3.79 1.77
N LYS A 108 16.49 -2.51 2.10
CA LYS A 108 15.43 -1.50 2.06
C LYS A 108 15.95 -0.14 1.60
N THR A 109 15.04 0.73 1.20
CA THR A 109 15.35 2.16 1.07
C THR A 109 15.72 2.73 2.44
N ARG A 110 16.74 3.58 2.46
CA ARG A 110 17.34 4.10 3.68
C ARG A 110 16.41 5.06 4.41
N ALA A 111 16.22 4.86 5.72
CA ALA A 111 15.61 5.85 6.60
C ALA A 111 16.65 6.93 6.94
N PHE A 112 16.29 8.20 6.74
CA PHE A 112 17.17 9.34 6.92
C PHE A 112 16.38 10.52 7.49
N GLU A 113 16.80 11.05 8.63
CA GLU A 113 16.17 12.20 9.29
C GLU A 113 14.63 12.05 9.42
N GLY A 114 14.17 10.93 9.98
CA GLY A 114 12.75 10.68 10.27
C GLY A 114 11.87 10.31 9.06
N ALA A 115 12.44 10.15 7.87
CA ALA A 115 11.71 9.72 6.67
C ALA A 115 12.57 8.87 5.75
N CYS A 116 11.96 8.18 4.78
CA CYS A 116 12.70 7.58 3.67
C CYS A 116 13.60 8.62 2.99
N ILE A 117 14.76 8.20 2.51
CA ILE A 117 15.71 9.06 1.80
C ILE A 117 15.10 9.77 0.59
N PHE A 118 14.04 9.22 -0.02
CA PHE A 118 13.32 9.84 -1.15
C PHE A 118 12.21 10.81 -0.74
N HIS A 119 12.03 11.09 0.56
CA HIS A 119 11.07 12.08 1.03
C HIS A 119 11.60 13.49 0.81
N ASN A 120 10.83 14.30 0.10
CA ASN A 120 11.00 15.73 -0.08
C ASN A 120 10.08 16.47 0.90
N SER A 121 10.63 17.49 1.56
CA SER A 121 9.93 18.38 2.49
C SER A 121 8.87 19.24 1.81
N ARG A 122 7.93 19.81 2.58
CA ARG A 122 6.83 20.61 2.04
C ARG A 122 7.27 21.83 1.22
N GLY A 123 8.42 22.40 1.57
CA GLY A 123 8.96 23.61 0.94
C GLY A 123 9.83 23.33 -0.30
N PHE A 124 10.08 22.06 -0.63
CA PHE A 124 10.95 21.71 -1.75
C PHE A 124 10.28 21.99 -3.09
N GLU A 125 11.01 22.65 -4.00
CA GLU A 125 10.50 23.09 -5.31
C GLU A 125 10.04 21.92 -6.19
N GLY A 126 10.69 20.76 -6.08
CA GLY A 126 10.32 19.53 -6.79
C GLY A 126 9.06 18.85 -6.26
N GLY A 127 8.40 19.43 -5.26
CA GLY A 127 7.15 18.94 -4.69
C GLY A 127 7.32 18.11 -3.41
N TYR A 128 6.32 18.22 -2.54
CA TYR A 128 6.22 17.52 -1.27
C TYR A 128 5.96 16.02 -1.45
N GLY A 129 6.66 15.17 -0.69
CA GLY A 129 6.43 13.73 -0.64
C GLY A 129 7.51 12.92 -1.35
N CYS A 130 7.12 11.80 -1.96
CA CYS A 130 8.09 10.85 -2.50
C CYS A 130 8.63 11.31 -3.87
N ALA A 131 9.94 11.49 -3.99
CA ALA A 131 10.61 11.84 -5.24
C ALA A 131 10.34 10.84 -6.38
N LEU A 132 10.24 9.53 -6.07
CA LEU A 132 9.90 8.50 -7.06
C LEU A 132 8.47 8.63 -7.57
N HIS A 133 7.54 9.05 -6.69
CA HIS A 133 6.16 9.32 -7.05
C HIS A 133 6.06 10.60 -7.90
N GLY A 134 6.71 11.69 -7.47
CA GLY A 134 6.75 12.94 -8.23
C GLY A 134 7.32 12.75 -9.63
N TYR A 135 8.43 12.02 -9.75
CA TYR A 135 9.01 11.64 -11.03
C TYR A 135 8.04 10.83 -11.89
N ALA A 136 7.30 9.88 -11.33
CA ALA A 136 6.30 9.12 -12.09
C ALA A 136 5.24 10.05 -12.71
N LEU A 137 4.68 10.96 -11.90
CA LEU A 137 3.67 11.90 -12.37
C LEU A 137 4.21 12.82 -13.47
N GLU A 138 5.43 13.35 -13.30
CA GLU A 138 6.06 14.21 -14.30
C GLU A 138 6.25 13.49 -15.65
N GLN A 139 6.59 12.21 -15.61
CA GLN A 139 6.79 11.38 -16.81
C GLN A 139 5.50 10.75 -17.35
N GLY A 140 4.34 11.01 -16.74
CA GLY A 140 3.07 10.37 -17.10
C GLY A 140 3.05 8.86 -16.84
N LEU A 141 3.85 8.38 -15.88
CA LEU A 141 3.92 6.99 -15.43
C LEU A 141 3.02 6.77 -14.23
N LYS A 142 2.60 5.52 -14.03
CA LYS A 142 1.85 5.10 -12.85
C LYS A 142 2.80 4.98 -11.65
N PRO A 143 2.49 5.56 -10.48
CA PRO A 143 3.42 5.58 -9.34
C PRO A 143 3.89 4.21 -8.84
N HIS A 144 3.08 3.15 -8.96
CA HIS A 144 3.51 1.80 -8.55
C HIS A 144 4.68 1.27 -9.40
N THR A 145 4.85 1.74 -10.64
CA THR A 145 5.93 1.28 -11.52
C THR A 145 7.31 1.83 -11.12
N THR A 146 7.37 2.91 -10.34
CA THR A 146 8.62 3.60 -9.99
C THR A 146 9.06 3.42 -8.54
N LYS A 147 8.19 2.86 -7.70
CA LYS A 147 8.39 2.72 -6.25
C LYS A 147 8.76 1.29 -5.87
N PRO A 148 9.36 1.06 -4.68
CA PRO A 148 9.52 -0.28 -4.11
C PRO A 148 8.17 -0.97 -3.94
N ASP A 149 8.14 -2.29 -4.09
CA ASP A 149 6.90 -3.07 -4.12
C ASP A 149 6.06 -2.91 -2.86
N VAL A 150 6.71 -3.05 -1.70
CA VAL A 150 6.05 -2.87 -0.40
C VAL A 150 5.49 -1.45 -0.26
N CYS A 151 6.16 -0.43 -0.82
CA CYS A 151 5.80 0.98 -0.63
C CYS A 151 4.57 1.39 -1.45
N TRP A 152 4.43 0.92 -2.68
CA TRP A 152 3.25 1.24 -3.49
C TRP A 152 2.04 0.38 -3.14
N GLN A 153 2.27 -0.83 -2.64
CA GLN A 153 1.17 -1.71 -2.24
C GLN A 153 0.39 -1.11 -1.08
N LEU A 154 1.01 -0.38 -0.15
CA LEU A 154 0.27 0.18 0.99
C LEU A 154 -0.92 1.07 0.57
N PRO A 155 -2.12 0.88 1.15
CA PRO A 155 -2.46 -0.07 2.22
C PRO A 155 -3.13 -1.37 1.72
N LEU A 156 -2.97 -1.75 0.46
CA LEU A 156 -3.27 -3.12 0.03
C LEU A 156 -2.24 -4.08 0.64
N ARG A 157 -2.73 -5.25 1.08
CA ARG A 157 -1.90 -6.35 1.54
C ARG A 157 -2.12 -7.55 0.65
N ARG A 158 -1.05 -8.03 0.04
CA ARG A 158 -0.99 -9.32 -0.63
C ARG A 158 -0.33 -10.35 0.27
N GLN A 159 -0.94 -11.52 0.40
CA GLN A 159 -0.38 -12.65 1.14
C GLN A 159 -0.57 -13.93 0.35
N PHE A 160 0.31 -14.90 0.57
CA PHE A 160 0.28 -16.19 -0.11
C PHE A 160 0.20 -17.31 0.92
N ARG A 161 -0.54 -18.37 0.60
CA ARG A 161 -0.46 -19.65 1.31
C ARG A 161 -0.75 -20.81 0.36
N ASP A 162 -0.14 -21.96 0.63
CA ASP A 162 -0.51 -23.20 -0.05
C ASP A 162 -1.72 -23.83 0.65
N VAL A 163 -2.73 -24.22 -0.12
CA VAL A 163 -3.96 -24.84 0.36
C VAL A 163 -4.13 -26.22 -0.26
N ASP A 164 -4.33 -27.22 0.60
CA ASP A 164 -4.69 -28.58 0.21
C ASP A 164 -6.20 -28.64 -0.11
N ARG A 165 -6.56 -29.16 -1.29
CA ARG A 165 -7.96 -29.32 -1.70
C ARG A 165 -8.66 -30.53 -1.05
N GLY A 166 -7.92 -31.42 -0.41
CA GLY A 166 -8.41 -32.67 0.17
C GLY A 166 -8.50 -33.83 -0.83
N ASP A 167 -8.07 -33.63 -2.07
CA ASP A 167 -8.04 -34.64 -3.15
C ASP A 167 -6.61 -35.04 -3.56
N GLY A 168 -5.61 -34.62 -2.78
CA GLY A 168 -4.19 -34.83 -3.07
C GLY A 168 -3.58 -33.76 -3.98
N THR A 169 -4.32 -32.71 -4.36
CA THR A 169 -3.81 -31.54 -5.07
C THR A 169 -3.76 -30.30 -4.18
N THR A 170 -2.87 -29.37 -4.52
CA THR A 170 -2.72 -28.07 -3.84
C THR A 170 -2.94 -26.91 -4.80
N TYR A 171 -3.21 -25.73 -4.25
CA TYR A 171 -3.16 -24.46 -4.96
C TYR A 171 -2.52 -23.38 -4.10
N THR A 172 -2.00 -22.37 -4.76
CA THR A 172 -1.56 -21.14 -4.08
C THR A 172 -2.77 -20.22 -3.94
N GLU A 173 -3.15 -19.91 -2.70
CA GLU A 173 -4.12 -18.87 -2.42
C GLU A 173 -3.40 -17.53 -2.31
N THR A 174 -3.79 -16.58 -3.17
CA THR A 174 -3.34 -15.19 -3.10
C THR A 174 -4.43 -14.35 -2.46
N GLN A 175 -4.19 -13.93 -1.22
CA GLN A 175 -5.11 -13.07 -0.49
C GLN A 175 -4.82 -11.61 -0.80
N ILE A 176 -5.87 -10.85 -1.16
CA ILE A 176 -5.83 -9.39 -1.33
C ILE A 176 -6.74 -8.75 -0.29
N GLY A 177 -6.19 -7.92 0.58
CA GLY A 177 -6.98 -7.28 1.63
C GLY A 177 -6.33 -6.04 2.22
N GLU A 178 -6.75 -5.69 3.43
CA GLU A 178 -6.28 -4.52 4.15
C GLU A 178 -4.91 -4.77 4.79
N TYR A 179 -3.96 -3.87 4.55
CA TYR A 179 -2.72 -3.81 5.29
C TYR A 179 -2.96 -3.02 6.57
N THR A 180 -3.31 -3.69 7.66
CA THR A 180 -3.49 -3.09 9.01
C THR A 180 -2.15 -2.94 9.75
N ARG A 181 -2.16 -2.32 10.94
CA ARG A 181 -0.97 -2.28 11.82
C ARG A 181 -0.36 -3.68 12.08
N ALA A 182 -1.17 -4.74 12.11
CA ALA A 182 -0.67 -6.11 12.28
C ALA A 182 0.21 -6.58 11.10
N GLY A 183 0.08 -5.96 9.93
CA GLY A 183 0.96 -6.21 8.79
C GLY A 183 2.40 -5.77 9.01
N TRP A 184 2.64 -4.81 9.91
CA TRP A 184 3.98 -4.30 10.28
C TRP A 184 4.71 -5.20 11.27
N GLY A 185 4.17 -6.37 11.59
CA GLY A 185 4.74 -7.26 12.61
C GLY A 185 4.69 -6.63 14.00
N PRO A 186 5.65 -6.95 14.89
CA PRO A 186 5.69 -6.40 16.24
C PRO A 186 5.73 -4.87 16.29
N GLY A 187 6.40 -4.21 15.33
CA GLY A 187 6.51 -2.75 15.26
C GLY A 187 5.19 -2.04 14.96
N GLY A 188 4.17 -2.77 14.51
CA GLY A 188 2.82 -2.22 14.34
C GLY A 188 2.17 -1.73 15.63
N ALA A 189 2.59 -2.27 16.79
CA ALA A 189 2.12 -1.81 18.09
C ALA A 189 2.65 -0.43 18.48
N ASP A 190 3.79 -0.04 17.91
CA ASP A 190 4.48 1.22 18.19
C ASP A 190 4.05 2.37 17.27
N LEU A 191 3.12 2.11 16.33
CA LEU A 191 2.58 3.17 15.46
C LEU A 191 1.61 4.05 16.24
N ASP A 192 1.85 5.35 16.23
CA ASP A 192 0.99 6.35 16.87
C ASP A 192 -0.35 6.50 16.12
N TRP A 193 -0.33 6.26 14.79
CA TRP A 193 -1.51 6.34 13.92
C TRP A 193 -1.32 5.51 12.67
N TYR A 194 -2.41 4.95 12.11
CA TYR A 194 -2.31 4.18 10.88
C TYR A 194 -3.57 4.21 9.99
N CYS A 195 -3.40 4.66 8.74
CA CYS A 195 -4.51 5.14 7.93
C CYS A 195 -5.60 4.11 7.57
N SER A 196 -5.25 2.83 7.36
CA SER A 196 -6.23 1.86 6.82
C SER A 196 -7.37 1.55 7.80
N SER A 197 -7.12 1.76 9.09
CA SER A 197 -8.08 1.48 10.16
C SER A 197 -8.52 2.75 10.89
N ASN A 198 -8.16 3.95 10.42
CA ASN A 198 -8.53 5.23 11.05
C ASN A 198 -9.59 5.99 10.23
N THR A 199 -10.65 6.45 10.89
CA THR A 199 -11.83 7.04 10.25
C THR A 199 -11.54 8.26 9.37
N GLU A 200 -10.48 9.01 9.69
CA GLU A 200 -10.05 10.22 8.97
C GLU A 200 -9.62 9.93 7.52
N ALA A 201 -9.15 8.71 7.23
CA ALA A 201 -8.83 8.30 5.87
C ALA A 201 -10.03 7.67 5.14
N HIS A 202 -11.13 7.37 5.83
CA HIS A 202 -12.32 6.72 5.26
C HIS A 202 -13.35 7.74 4.73
N VAL A 203 -12.86 8.67 3.92
CA VAL A 203 -13.62 9.80 3.37
C VAL A 203 -13.65 9.84 1.85
N GLY A 204 -13.17 8.77 1.20
CA GLY A 204 -13.16 8.60 -0.24
C GLY A 204 -14.55 8.60 -0.86
N LEU A 205 -14.68 9.24 -2.02
CA LEU A 205 -15.93 9.26 -2.79
C LEU A 205 -16.20 7.90 -3.44
N GLU A 206 -15.16 7.33 -4.04
CA GLU A 206 -15.15 6.03 -4.70
C GLU A 206 -14.57 4.96 -3.76
N PRO A 207 -14.96 3.68 -3.93
CA PRO A 207 -14.42 2.60 -3.12
C PRO A 207 -12.97 2.24 -3.53
N VAL A 208 -12.24 1.58 -2.62
CA VAL A 208 -10.83 1.20 -2.83
C VAL A 208 -10.59 0.44 -4.13
N TYR A 209 -11.46 -0.50 -4.52
CA TYR A 209 -11.26 -1.26 -5.76
C TYR A 209 -11.27 -0.38 -7.02
N VAL A 210 -11.92 0.78 -6.97
CA VAL A 210 -11.94 1.75 -8.07
C VAL A 210 -10.71 2.65 -7.99
N THR A 211 -10.41 3.21 -6.82
CA THR A 211 -9.30 4.18 -6.67
C THR A 211 -7.93 3.53 -6.81
N ASN A 212 -7.81 2.24 -6.49
CA ASN A 212 -6.57 1.47 -6.56
C ASN A 212 -6.59 0.45 -7.71
N GLN A 213 -7.36 0.73 -8.77
CA GLN A 213 -7.45 -0.13 -9.95
C GLN A 213 -6.07 -0.51 -10.50
N ASP A 214 -5.17 0.47 -10.57
CA ASP A 214 -3.85 0.34 -11.15
C ASP A 214 -2.98 -0.63 -10.35
N GLU A 215 -2.95 -0.47 -9.03
CA GLU A 215 -2.24 -1.36 -8.10
C GLU A 215 -2.86 -2.77 -8.08
N LEU A 216 -4.18 -2.88 -8.07
CA LEU A 216 -4.87 -4.17 -8.10
C LEU A 216 -4.63 -4.91 -9.42
N THR A 217 -4.59 -4.18 -10.54
CA THR A 217 -4.26 -4.76 -11.85
C THR A 217 -2.82 -5.27 -11.88
N GLU A 218 -1.87 -4.54 -11.28
CA GLU A 218 -0.49 -5.00 -11.14
C GLU A 218 -0.40 -6.29 -10.28
N LEU A 219 -1.18 -6.36 -9.20
CA LEU A 219 -1.15 -7.52 -8.29
C LEU A 219 -1.83 -8.77 -8.86
N MET A 220 -2.84 -8.62 -9.72
CA MET A 220 -3.75 -9.70 -10.12
C MET A 220 -3.81 -9.95 -11.64
N GLY A 221 -3.20 -9.08 -12.43
CA GLY A 221 -3.41 -9.01 -13.87
C GLY A 221 -4.78 -8.43 -14.26
N GLU A 222 -4.93 -8.04 -15.53
CA GLU A 222 -6.15 -7.41 -16.05
C GLU A 222 -7.40 -8.29 -15.87
N ALA A 223 -7.28 -9.60 -16.13
CA ALA A 223 -8.40 -10.54 -16.02
C ALA A 223 -8.80 -10.78 -14.55
N GLY A 224 -7.82 -10.88 -13.65
CA GLY A 224 -8.07 -11.03 -12.21
C GLY A 224 -8.76 -9.79 -11.62
N TYR A 225 -8.27 -8.60 -11.97
CA TYR A 225 -8.90 -7.35 -11.55
C TYR A 225 -10.32 -7.19 -12.12
N ALA A 226 -10.55 -7.50 -13.39
CA ALA A 226 -11.87 -7.38 -14.00
C ALA A 226 -12.92 -8.22 -13.27
N GLU A 227 -12.54 -9.43 -12.86
CA GLU A 227 -13.41 -10.33 -12.10
C GLU A 227 -13.61 -9.86 -10.65
N LEU A 228 -12.54 -9.41 -9.98
CA LEU A 228 -12.65 -8.78 -8.66
C LEU A 228 -13.63 -7.59 -8.68
N ALA A 229 -13.46 -6.69 -9.64
CA ALA A 229 -14.30 -5.50 -9.76
C ALA A 229 -15.77 -5.86 -10.02
N ARG A 230 -16.04 -6.97 -10.73
CA ARG A 230 -17.41 -7.51 -10.88
C ARG A 230 -17.99 -7.91 -9.53
N TYR A 231 -17.25 -8.70 -8.74
CA TYR A 231 -17.69 -9.11 -7.40
C TYR A 231 -17.87 -7.93 -6.44
N CYS A 232 -17.00 -6.93 -6.48
CA CYS A 232 -17.16 -5.71 -5.67
C CYS A 232 -18.43 -4.95 -6.04
N ARG A 233 -18.73 -4.76 -7.33
CA ARG A 233 -19.98 -4.11 -7.78
C ARG A 233 -21.23 -4.88 -7.37
N GLU A 234 -21.20 -6.20 -7.47
CA GLU A 234 -22.30 -7.05 -7.01
C GLU A 234 -22.50 -6.98 -5.51
N HIS A 235 -21.41 -6.92 -4.73
CA HIS A 235 -21.45 -6.76 -3.30
C HIS A 235 -22.07 -5.41 -2.88
N GLU A 236 -21.66 -4.32 -3.52
CA GLU A 236 -22.24 -3.00 -3.29
C GLU A 236 -23.74 -2.95 -3.66
N ALA A 237 -24.11 -3.53 -4.82
CA ALA A 237 -25.49 -3.56 -5.29
C ALA A 237 -26.42 -4.43 -4.42
N GLY A 238 -25.89 -5.49 -3.82
CA GLY A 238 -26.61 -6.39 -2.93
C GLY A 238 -26.81 -5.86 -1.51
N GLY A 239 -26.18 -4.73 -1.17
CA GLY A 239 -26.12 -4.20 0.19
C GLY A 239 -24.96 -4.81 0.98
N THR A 240 -24.00 -3.96 1.35
CA THR A 240 -22.83 -4.33 2.16
C THR A 240 -23.26 -4.67 3.59
N ASN A 241 -23.42 -5.95 3.91
CA ASN A 241 -23.81 -6.40 5.25
C ASN A 241 -22.66 -6.34 6.28
N THR A 242 -21.44 -6.09 5.81
CA THR A 242 -20.20 -6.00 6.60
C THR A 242 -19.40 -4.76 6.17
N PRO A 243 -19.95 -3.54 6.35
CA PRO A 243 -19.22 -2.33 5.98
C PRO A 243 -17.98 -2.18 6.85
N HIS A 244 -16.93 -1.58 6.30
CA HIS A 244 -15.72 -1.33 7.06
C HIS A 244 -16.06 -0.43 8.26
N PRO A 245 -15.72 -0.77 9.51
CA PRO A 245 -16.14 0.01 10.68
C PRO A 245 -15.63 1.45 10.70
N ALA A 246 -14.56 1.74 9.95
CA ALA A 246 -14.02 3.09 9.82
C ALA A 246 -14.79 3.94 8.80
N ASP A 247 -15.60 3.33 7.93
CA ASP A 247 -16.45 4.07 7.00
C ASP A 247 -17.57 4.82 7.74
N PRO A 248 -18.00 5.98 7.21
CA PRO A 248 -19.16 6.68 7.75
C PRO A 248 -20.41 5.80 7.66
N HIS A 249 -21.22 5.80 8.73
CA HIS A 249 -22.53 5.16 8.70
C HIS A 249 -23.39 5.77 7.58
N ARG A 250 -23.77 4.94 6.62
CA ARG A 250 -24.65 5.30 5.49
C ARG A 250 -26.11 5.11 5.83
#